data_AF-A0A936PGE0-F1
#
_entry.id   AF-A0A936PGE0-F1
#
_cell.length_a   1.000
_cell.length_b   1.000
_cell.length_c   1.000
_cell.angle_alpha   90.00
_cell.angle_beta   90.00
_cell.angle_gamma   90.00
#
_symmetry.space_group_name_H-M   'P 1'
#
loop_
_entity.id
_entity.type
_entity.pdbx_description
1 polymer ?
#
loop_
_entity_poly.entity_id
_entity_poly.type
_entity_poly.pdbx_seq_one_letter_code
_entity_poly.pdbx_strand_id
1 'polypeptide(L)'
;MKQLLILIISLTFVSTDLKAQPEGVGPFDDAVPYSLKSPSNLYLTNRDAEEVKAFFTETGKLQPNRIIAVNEGYSHGYRLCYNNSACNGSDLPARWIQVVTIDVAECLSFFEEHNPELLMAPFQGLKTLSGKQRLGDNEFSKVYDRYKHIACLLYRQSEDHEGMMANELALVIHRYSDKIELETNQMLASDGDGVMLLPGNNARNEWELWIECIEEINVVGYTTLIEYSDAPQAGSR
;
A
#
# COMPACT_ATOMS: atom_id res chain seq x y z
N MET A 1 30.26 -30.54 -61.74
CA MET A 1 31.34 -30.05 -60.86
C MET A 1 30.75 -29.18 -59.76
N LYS A 2 30.93 -29.64 -58.52
CA LYS A 2 31.03 -28.89 -57.24
C LYS A 2 29.88 -27.91 -56.93
N GLN A 3 28.90 -28.34 -56.12
CA GLN A 3 28.85 -28.10 -54.65
C GLN A 3 28.74 -26.60 -54.32
N LEU A 4 27.52 -26.11 -54.03
CA LEU A 4 26.95 -25.92 -52.68
C LEU A 4 27.47 -24.62 -52.04
N LEU A 5 26.62 -23.61 -51.92
CA LEU A 5 26.26 -23.01 -50.62
C LEU A 5 25.25 -21.87 -50.81
N ILE A 6 23.99 -22.23 -50.57
CA ILE A 6 22.97 -21.36 -49.98
C ILE A 6 23.57 -20.81 -48.70
N LEU A 7 23.74 -19.48 -48.60
CA LEU A 7 24.18 -18.85 -47.36
C LEU A 7 23.00 -18.86 -46.39
N ILE A 8 22.96 -19.93 -45.59
CA ILE A 8 22.03 -20.11 -44.48
C ILE A 8 22.33 -19.01 -43.45
N ILE A 9 21.32 -18.18 -43.22
CA ILE A 9 21.16 -17.35 -42.03
C ILE A 9 21.11 -18.33 -40.86
N SER A 10 22.20 -18.44 -40.12
CA SER A 10 22.22 -19.22 -38.88
C SER A 10 23.14 -18.58 -37.85
N LEU A 11 22.47 -18.06 -36.83
CA LEU A 11 22.90 -17.93 -35.44
C LEU A 11 24.22 -17.20 -35.20
N THR A 12 24.16 -15.87 -35.21
CA THR A 12 24.63 -15.21 -33.98
C THR A 12 23.53 -15.45 -32.96
N PHE A 13 23.79 -16.36 -32.01
CA PHE A 13 23.23 -16.19 -30.68
C PHE A 13 23.62 -14.77 -30.28
N VAL A 14 22.72 -13.82 -30.48
CA VAL A 14 22.63 -12.71 -29.56
C VAL A 14 22.26 -13.42 -28.29
N SER A 15 23.26 -13.76 -27.49
CA SER A 15 23.11 -13.85 -26.05
C SER A 15 22.43 -12.55 -25.68
N THR A 16 21.10 -12.59 -25.66
CA THR A 16 20.32 -11.63 -24.89
C THR A 16 20.86 -11.84 -23.50
N ASP A 17 21.75 -10.95 -23.08
CA ASP A 17 22.20 -10.88 -21.71
C ASP A 17 20.96 -11.03 -20.86
N LEU A 18 20.89 -12.19 -20.18
CA LEU A 18 19.92 -12.43 -19.13
C LEU A 18 20.02 -11.20 -18.25
N LYS A 19 18.91 -10.47 -18.17
CA LYS A 19 18.73 -9.26 -17.36
C LYS A 19 19.07 -9.60 -15.93
N ALA A 20 20.35 -9.53 -15.60
CA ALA A 20 20.82 -9.76 -14.26
C ALA A 20 20.51 -8.48 -13.49
N GLN A 21 19.74 -8.59 -12.42
CA GLN A 21 19.88 -7.72 -11.26
C GLN A 21 21.30 -7.92 -10.68
N PRO A 22 21.72 -7.23 -9.60
CA PRO A 22 22.71 -7.88 -8.76
C PRO A 22 22.15 -9.26 -8.40
N GLU A 23 22.86 -10.36 -8.71
CA GLU A 23 22.45 -11.70 -8.28
C GLU A 23 22.13 -11.64 -6.77
N GLY A 24 20.91 -12.05 -6.38
CA GLY A 24 20.57 -12.34 -4.99
C GLY A 24 19.94 -11.23 -4.14
N VAL A 25 19.42 -10.14 -4.73
CA VAL A 25 18.63 -9.16 -3.94
C VAL A 25 17.21 -9.66 -3.76
N GLY A 26 16.97 -10.37 -2.66
CA GLY A 26 15.62 -10.64 -2.18
C GLY A 26 14.92 -9.34 -1.78
N PRO A 27 13.57 -9.33 -1.69
CA PRO A 27 12.85 -8.22 -1.08
C PRO A 27 13.35 -8.01 0.35
N PHE A 28 13.27 -6.76 0.84
CA PHE A 28 13.46 -6.46 2.26
C PHE A 28 12.59 -7.39 3.12
N ASP A 29 13.15 -7.96 4.18
CA ASP A 29 12.64 -9.19 4.82
C ASP A 29 11.19 -9.10 5.34
N ASP A 30 10.72 -7.91 5.72
CA ASP A 30 9.34 -7.68 6.19
C ASP A 30 8.45 -6.98 5.16
N ALA A 31 8.96 -6.75 3.96
CA ALA A 31 8.24 -6.02 2.93
C ALA A 31 7.24 -6.91 2.20
N VAL A 32 6.06 -6.37 1.95
CA VAL A 32 4.97 -7.04 1.24
C VAL A 32 4.80 -6.42 -0.14
N PRO A 33 4.42 -7.20 -1.17
CA PRO A 33 4.21 -6.64 -2.51
C PRO A 33 3.01 -5.69 -2.50
N TYR A 34 3.17 -4.54 -3.16
CA TYR A 34 2.11 -3.55 -3.33
C TYR A 34 0.91 -4.13 -4.07
N SER A 35 1.12 -5.05 -5.03
CA SER A 35 0.04 -5.74 -5.75
C SER A 35 0.30 -7.24 -5.82
N LEU A 36 -0.78 -8.03 -5.70
CA LEU A 36 -0.73 -9.50 -5.74
C LEU A 36 -0.78 -10.10 -7.15
N LYS A 37 -1.17 -9.31 -8.18
CA LYS A 37 -1.55 -9.83 -9.50
C LYS A 37 -0.39 -9.94 -10.50
N SER A 38 0.79 -9.40 -10.18
CA SER A 38 1.98 -9.43 -11.04
C SER A 38 3.27 -9.32 -10.22
N PRO A 39 4.45 -9.64 -10.79
CA PRO A 39 5.73 -9.34 -10.12
C PRO A 39 5.79 -7.85 -9.84
N SER A 40 5.52 -7.48 -8.58
CA SER A 40 5.54 -6.09 -8.19
C SER A 40 7.00 -5.64 -8.07
N ASN A 41 7.29 -4.49 -8.63
CA ASN A 41 8.50 -3.73 -8.33
C ASN A 41 8.27 -2.74 -7.19
N LEU A 42 7.07 -2.74 -6.58
CA LEU A 42 6.68 -1.89 -5.48
C LEU A 42 6.38 -2.76 -4.26
N TYR A 43 6.96 -2.43 -3.12
CA TYR A 43 6.78 -3.13 -1.87
C TYR A 43 6.49 -2.13 -0.76
N LEU A 44 5.75 -2.57 0.24
CA LEU A 44 5.39 -1.77 1.40
C LEU A 44 5.99 -2.36 2.68
N THR A 45 6.40 -1.51 3.60
CA THR A 45 6.85 -1.89 4.95
C THR A 45 6.50 -0.78 5.95
N ASN A 46 6.56 -1.13 7.24
CA ASN A 46 6.44 -0.19 8.36
C ASN A 46 7.80 0.18 8.98
N ARG A 47 8.90 -0.23 8.36
CA ARG A 47 10.25 0.23 8.71
C ARG A 47 10.54 1.58 8.08
N ASP A 48 11.26 2.44 8.78
CA ASP A 48 11.65 3.72 8.22
C ASP A 48 12.69 3.57 7.09
N ALA A 49 12.87 4.62 6.29
CA ALA A 49 13.76 4.60 5.13
C ALA A 49 15.24 4.41 5.51
N GLU A 50 15.63 4.77 6.74
CA GLU A 50 16.99 4.58 7.25
C GLU A 50 17.26 3.09 7.56
N GLU A 51 16.32 2.41 8.23
CA GLU A 51 16.39 0.97 8.50
C GLU A 51 16.47 0.16 7.21
N VAL A 52 15.61 0.47 6.24
CA VAL A 52 15.59 -0.22 4.94
C VAL A 52 16.88 0.07 4.15
N LYS A 53 17.36 1.32 4.17
CA LYS A 53 18.65 1.69 3.55
C LYS A 53 19.78 0.88 4.17
N ALA A 54 19.86 0.80 5.50
CA ALA A 54 20.88 0.08 6.23
C ALA A 54 20.91 -1.41 5.83
N PHE A 55 19.76 -2.06 5.69
CA PHE A 55 19.70 -3.45 5.21
C PHE A 55 20.36 -3.62 3.84
N PHE A 56 20.06 -2.74 2.89
CA PHE A 56 20.62 -2.84 1.55
C PHE A 56 22.12 -2.49 1.50
N THR A 57 22.59 -1.59 2.36
CA THR A 57 24.01 -1.19 2.40
C THR A 57 24.91 -2.10 3.25
N GLU A 58 24.36 -2.74 4.28
CA GLU A 58 25.14 -3.47 5.30
C GLU A 58 24.94 -4.99 5.19
N THR A 59 23.71 -5.45 5.02
CA THR A 59 23.34 -6.88 5.07
C THR A 59 23.35 -7.53 3.69
N GLY A 60 22.96 -6.78 2.65
CA GLY A 60 22.71 -7.31 1.31
C GLY A 60 23.93 -7.70 0.48
N LYS A 61 25.17 -7.52 0.96
CA LYS A 61 26.42 -7.52 0.15
C LYS A 61 26.42 -6.52 -1.00
N LEU A 62 25.41 -5.65 -1.08
CA LEU A 62 25.31 -4.63 -2.12
C LEU A 62 25.98 -3.37 -1.62
N GLN A 63 26.97 -2.89 -2.36
CA GLN A 63 27.57 -1.58 -2.11
C GLN A 63 27.02 -0.62 -3.16
N PRO A 64 26.03 0.23 -2.84
CA PRO A 64 25.58 1.23 -3.80
C PRO A 64 26.73 2.17 -4.13
N ASN A 65 26.92 2.44 -5.41
CA ASN A 65 27.94 3.37 -5.89
C ASN A 65 27.60 4.81 -5.48
N ARG A 66 26.29 5.09 -5.39
CA ARG A 66 25.76 6.40 -5.00
C ARG A 66 24.46 6.24 -4.23
N ILE A 67 24.30 7.08 -3.21
CA ILE A 67 23.05 7.24 -2.48
C ILE A 67 22.59 8.69 -2.68
N ILE A 68 21.34 8.86 -3.10
CA ILE A 68 20.71 10.17 -3.35
C ILE A 68 19.57 10.34 -2.36
N ALA A 69 19.54 11.44 -1.62
CA ALA A 69 18.39 11.79 -0.79
C ALA A 69 17.19 12.13 -1.69
N VAL A 70 16.02 11.59 -1.35
CA VAL A 70 14.75 11.83 -2.04
C VAL A 70 13.82 12.51 -1.04
N ASN A 71 13.29 13.67 -1.41
CA ASN A 71 12.29 14.40 -0.64
C ASN A 71 11.15 14.76 -1.60
N GLU A 72 9.97 14.21 -1.37
CA GLU A 72 8.79 14.37 -2.22
C GLU A 72 7.57 14.69 -1.35
N GLY A 73 7.21 15.97 -1.29
CA GLY A 73 6.12 16.44 -0.43
C GLY A 73 6.40 16.13 1.04
N TYR A 74 5.52 15.34 1.66
CA TYR A 74 5.62 14.87 3.05
C TYR A 74 6.37 13.52 3.19
N SER A 75 7.10 13.11 2.15
CA SER A 75 7.84 11.84 2.13
C SER A 75 9.33 12.10 2.00
N HIS A 76 10.14 11.32 2.72
CA HIS A 76 11.60 11.41 2.70
C HIS A 76 12.24 10.03 2.61
N GLY A 77 13.44 9.96 2.06
CA GLY A 77 14.22 8.74 2.00
C GLY A 77 15.38 8.79 1.02
N TYR A 78 15.63 7.66 0.35
CA TYR A 78 16.88 7.42 -0.37
C TYR A 78 16.67 6.64 -1.66
N ARG A 79 17.40 7.04 -2.69
CA ARG A 79 17.64 6.22 -3.88
C ARG A 79 19.06 5.68 -3.85
N LEU A 80 19.19 4.36 -3.81
CA LEU A 80 20.43 3.60 -3.84
C LEU A 80 20.71 3.18 -5.28
N CYS A 81 21.81 3.65 -5.87
CA CYS A 81 22.19 3.32 -7.25
C CYS A 81 23.39 2.38 -7.28
N TYR A 82 23.29 1.29 -8.04
CA TYR A 82 24.30 0.22 -8.09
C TYR A 82 25.13 0.20 -9.38
N ASN A 83 24.85 1.10 -10.33
CA ASN A 83 25.68 1.27 -11.53
C ASN A 83 26.16 2.72 -11.65
N ASN A 84 27.31 2.92 -12.31
CA ASN A 84 27.94 4.23 -12.46
C ASN A 84 27.25 5.13 -13.50
N SER A 85 26.35 4.59 -14.33
CA SER A 85 25.86 5.26 -15.53
C SER A 85 24.40 5.73 -15.47
N ALA A 86 23.53 5.23 -14.59
CA ALA A 86 22.12 5.63 -14.60
C ALA A 86 21.43 5.54 -13.23
N CYS A 87 21.38 6.66 -12.50
CA CYS A 87 20.32 6.93 -11.51
C CYS A 87 19.09 7.61 -12.16
N ASN A 88 19.27 8.16 -13.36
CA ASN A 88 18.25 8.81 -14.17
C ASN A 88 18.07 7.90 -15.39
N GLY A 89 16.94 7.20 -15.47
CA GLY A 89 16.73 6.03 -16.32
C GLY A 89 16.66 6.27 -17.83
N SER A 90 17.62 6.97 -18.45
CA SER A 90 17.62 7.17 -19.90
C SER A 90 18.52 6.21 -20.67
N ASP A 91 19.62 5.72 -20.10
CA ASP A 91 20.60 4.91 -20.87
C ASP A 91 21.18 3.75 -20.05
N LEU A 92 20.99 2.51 -20.56
CA LEU A 92 21.41 1.21 -19.98
C LEU A 92 20.63 0.82 -18.71
N PRO A 93 20.48 -0.48 -18.34
CA PRO A 93 19.55 -0.85 -17.28
C PRO A 93 19.97 -0.23 -15.95
N ALA A 94 19.31 0.86 -15.60
CA ALA A 94 19.47 1.58 -14.34
C ALA A 94 19.12 0.61 -13.22
N ARG A 95 20.10 0.27 -12.37
CA ARG A 95 19.90 -0.62 -11.22
C ARG A 95 19.81 0.24 -9.97
N TRP A 96 18.60 0.45 -9.49
CA TRP A 96 18.37 1.25 -8.30
C TRP A 96 17.24 0.70 -7.44
N ILE A 97 17.30 1.08 -6.16
CA ILE A 97 16.24 0.87 -5.18
C ILE A 97 15.92 2.25 -4.61
N GLN A 98 14.66 2.65 -4.65
CA GLN A 98 14.17 3.86 -3.99
C GLN A 98 13.35 3.45 -2.77
N VAL A 99 13.62 4.11 -1.67
CA VAL A 99 12.90 3.93 -0.41
C VAL A 99 12.40 5.30 0.01
N VAL A 100 11.10 5.41 0.26
CA VAL A 100 10.49 6.65 0.76
C VAL A 100 9.54 6.33 1.91
N THR A 101 9.69 7.04 3.02
CA THR A 101 8.84 6.96 4.21
C THR A 101 8.02 8.23 4.33
N ILE A 102 6.76 8.08 4.67
CA ILE A 102 5.85 9.19 4.94
C ILE A 102 6.15 9.76 6.32
N ASP A 103 6.44 11.05 6.39
CA ASP A 103 6.35 11.81 7.63
C ASP A 103 4.87 12.09 7.92
N VAL A 104 4.33 11.38 8.90
CA VAL A 104 2.91 11.48 9.26
C VAL A 104 2.55 12.89 9.74
N ALA A 105 3.44 13.58 10.45
CA ALA A 105 3.15 14.91 10.97
C ALA A 105 3.11 15.93 9.82
N GLU A 106 4.07 15.88 8.89
CA GLU A 106 4.07 16.73 7.71
C GLU A 106 2.89 16.41 6.78
N CYS A 107 2.55 15.13 6.60
CA CYS A 107 1.39 14.71 5.80
C CYS A 107 0.08 15.25 6.37
N LEU A 108 -0.12 15.12 7.69
CA LEU A 108 -1.28 15.67 8.37
C LEU A 108 -1.35 17.20 8.20
N SER A 109 -0.24 17.91 8.44
CA SER A 109 -0.19 19.36 8.26
C SER A 109 -0.52 19.76 6.81
N PHE A 110 0.01 19.02 5.83
CA PHE A 110 -0.25 19.27 4.41
C PHE A 110 -1.73 19.11 4.06
N PHE A 111 -2.35 18.01 4.49
CA PHE A 111 -3.77 17.78 4.20
C PHE A 111 -4.70 18.70 5.00
N GLU A 112 -4.38 19.03 6.25
CA GLU A 112 -5.15 20.01 7.03
C GLU A 112 -5.20 21.38 6.33
N GLU A 113 -4.10 21.81 5.70
CA GLU A 113 -4.01 23.08 5.00
C GLU A 113 -4.62 23.04 3.59
N HIS A 114 -4.39 21.96 2.83
CA HIS A 114 -4.68 21.94 1.39
C HIS A 114 -5.90 21.11 1.00
N ASN A 115 -6.18 19.99 1.68
CA ASN A 115 -7.23 19.04 1.31
C ASN A 115 -7.83 18.33 2.55
N PRO A 116 -8.46 19.06 3.48
CA PRO A 116 -8.92 18.51 4.75
C PRO A 116 -10.01 17.43 4.60
N GLU A 117 -10.72 17.42 3.49
CA GLU A 117 -11.68 16.38 3.14
C GLU A 117 -11.04 15.00 2.96
N LEU A 118 -9.76 14.92 2.57
CA LEU A 118 -9.04 13.65 2.43
C LEU A 118 -8.78 13.01 3.79
N LEU A 119 -8.50 13.80 4.82
CA LEU A 119 -8.39 13.31 6.21
C LEU A 119 -9.72 12.75 6.72
N MET A 120 -10.84 13.29 6.21
CA MET A 120 -12.17 12.91 6.64
C MET A 120 -12.78 11.74 5.87
N ALA A 121 -12.25 11.41 4.69
CA ALA A 121 -12.80 10.37 3.84
C ALA A 121 -12.96 9.01 4.55
N PRO A 122 -11.98 8.50 5.33
CA PRO A 122 -12.13 7.22 6.04
C PRO A 122 -13.19 7.23 7.15
N PHE A 123 -13.61 8.41 7.61
CA PHE A 123 -14.47 8.58 8.78
C PHE A 123 -15.91 8.96 8.43
N GLN A 124 -16.29 8.98 7.14
CA GLN A 124 -17.61 9.44 6.70
C GLN A 124 -18.76 8.63 7.30
N GLY A 125 -18.60 7.31 7.42
CA GLY A 125 -19.58 6.43 8.07
C GLY A 125 -19.83 6.83 9.53
N LEU A 126 -18.75 6.95 10.31
CA LEU A 126 -18.80 7.39 11.71
C LEU A 126 -19.38 8.79 11.87
N LYS A 127 -18.98 9.73 11.00
CA LYS A 127 -19.47 11.12 11.00
C LYS A 127 -20.99 11.18 10.79
N THR A 128 -21.52 10.35 9.91
CA THR A 128 -22.96 10.28 9.63
C THR A 128 -23.74 9.81 10.86
N LEU A 129 -23.16 8.97 11.72
CA LEU A 129 -23.78 8.50 12.95
C LEU A 129 -23.71 9.53 14.09
N SER A 130 -22.63 10.30 14.20
CA SER A 130 -22.46 11.33 15.23
C SER A 130 -23.59 12.36 15.22
N GLY A 131 -24.09 12.74 14.04
CA GLY A 131 -25.22 13.67 13.91
C GLY A 131 -26.60 13.05 14.20
N LYS A 132 -26.71 11.71 14.28
CA LYS A 132 -27.97 10.98 14.45
C LYS A 132 -28.16 10.44 15.87
N GLN A 133 -27.07 10.19 16.60
CA GLN A 133 -27.12 9.59 17.93
C GLN A 133 -26.93 10.64 19.03
N ARG A 134 -27.31 10.31 20.26
CA ARG A 134 -26.88 11.07 21.45
C ARG A 134 -25.37 10.91 21.75
N LEU A 135 -24.63 10.23 20.87
CA LEU A 135 -23.17 10.24 20.83
C LEU A 135 -22.75 11.61 20.29
N GLY A 136 -22.34 12.51 21.18
CA GLY A 136 -22.05 13.88 20.80
C GLY A 136 -20.79 14.01 19.95
N ASP A 137 -20.63 15.13 19.24
CA ASP A 137 -19.45 15.50 18.43
C ASP A 137 -18.10 15.28 19.15
N ASN A 138 -18.12 15.30 20.48
CA ASN A 138 -16.97 14.98 21.34
C ASN A 138 -16.45 13.54 21.18
N GLU A 139 -17.31 12.55 21.01
CA GLU A 139 -16.88 11.15 20.82
C GLU A 139 -16.29 10.94 19.45
N PHE A 140 -16.90 11.54 18.43
CA PHE A 140 -16.35 11.56 17.08
C PHE A 140 -14.96 12.22 17.05
N SER A 141 -14.82 13.39 17.68
CA SER A 141 -13.54 14.13 17.71
C SER A 141 -12.43 13.29 18.33
N LYS A 142 -12.71 12.55 19.42
CA LYS A 142 -11.73 11.65 20.04
C LYS A 142 -11.24 10.54 19.11
N VAL A 143 -12.15 9.95 18.33
CA VAL A 143 -11.79 8.89 17.37
C VAL A 143 -11.03 9.50 16.20
N TYR A 144 -11.51 10.62 15.66
CA TYR A 144 -10.86 11.32 14.57
C TYR A 144 -9.43 11.73 14.94
N ASP A 145 -9.23 12.39 16.08
CA ASP A 145 -7.90 12.82 16.52
C ASP A 145 -6.95 11.64 16.75
N ARG A 146 -7.47 10.50 17.21
CA ARG A 146 -6.69 9.29 17.43
C ARG A 146 -6.25 8.60 16.15
N TYR A 147 -7.06 8.66 15.08
CA TYR A 147 -6.85 7.86 13.88
C TYR A 147 -6.67 8.65 12.60
N LYS A 148 -6.72 9.99 12.59
CA LYS A 148 -6.63 10.80 11.36
C LYS A 148 -5.38 10.52 10.52
N HIS A 149 -4.30 10.00 11.12
CA HIS A 149 -3.10 9.56 10.42
C HIS A 149 -3.34 8.43 9.42
N ILE A 150 -4.43 7.66 9.51
CA ILE A 150 -4.72 6.59 8.56
C ILE A 150 -4.88 7.10 7.13
N ALA A 151 -5.28 8.37 6.94
CA ALA A 151 -5.35 9.01 5.63
C ALA A 151 -3.96 9.23 4.99
N CYS A 152 -2.90 9.19 5.80
CA CYS A 152 -1.51 9.31 5.39
C CYS A 152 -0.82 7.96 5.16
N LEU A 153 -1.50 6.83 5.37
CA LEU A 153 -0.89 5.51 5.18
C LEU A 153 -0.98 5.04 3.72
N LEU A 154 -0.07 4.15 3.36
CA LEU A 154 -0.06 3.40 2.10
C LEU A 154 -0.83 2.09 2.28
N TYR A 155 -1.54 1.67 1.24
CA TYR A 155 -2.35 0.46 1.25
C TYR A 155 -2.02 -0.40 0.03
N ARG A 156 -2.00 -1.72 0.20
CA ARG A 156 -1.76 -2.61 -0.94
C ARG A 156 -2.98 -2.61 -1.86
N GLN A 157 -2.75 -3.02 -3.09
CA GLN A 157 -3.80 -3.40 -4.03
C GLN A 157 -4.12 -4.89 -3.90
N SER A 158 -5.39 -5.18 -3.70
CA SER A 158 -5.95 -6.53 -3.68
C SER A 158 -7.15 -6.61 -4.62
N GLU A 159 -7.49 -7.82 -5.05
CA GLU A 159 -8.75 -8.06 -5.76
C GLU A 159 -9.91 -7.98 -4.77
N ASP A 160 -11.00 -7.36 -5.21
CA ASP A 160 -12.31 -7.49 -4.58
C ASP A 160 -12.96 -8.84 -4.95
N HIS A 161 -14.20 -9.04 -4.48
CA HIS A 161 -14.98 -10.26 -4.75
C HIS A 161 -15.37 -10.42 -6.23
N GLU A 162 -15.29 -9.36 -7.03
CA GLU A 162 -15.54 -9.35 -8.48
C GLU A 162 -14.25 -9.53 -9.31
N GLY A 163 -13.09 -9.60 -8.66
CA GLY A 163 -11.78 -9.72 -9.31
C GLY A 163 -11.20 -8.38 -9.80
N MET A 164 -11.80 -7.26 -9.40
CA MET A 164 -11.34 -5.91 -9.72
C MET A 164 -10.30 -5.45 -8.68
N MET A 165 -9.26 -4.76 -9.13
CA MET A 165 -8.21 -4.27 -8.23
C MET A 165 -8.69 -3.03 -7.46
N ALA A 166 -8.63 -3.10 -6.13
CA ALA A 166 -8.90 -1.98 -5.24
C ALA A 166 -7.82 -1.91 -4.15
N ASN A 167 -7.66 -0.74 -3.52
CA ASN A 167 -6.77 -0.63 -2.37
C ASN A 167 -7.41 -1.23 -1.11
N GLU A 168 -6.58 -1.75 -0.19
CA GLU A 168 -7.05 -2.41 1.03
C GLU A 168 -7.91 -1.48 1.91
N LEU A 169 -7.63 -0.17 1.94
CA LEU A 169 -8.48 0.82 2.61
C LEU A 169 -9.93 0.76 2.12
N ALA A 170 -10.14 0.85 0.81
CA ALA A 170 -11.47 0.82 0.20
C ALA A 170 -12.15 -0.54 0.41
N LEU A 171 -11.40 -1.64 0.32
CA LEU A 171 -11.93 -2.99 0.54
C LEU A 171 -12.41 -3.19 1.98
N VAL A 172 -11.67 -2.69 2.97
CA VAL A 172 -12.10 -2.74 4.38
C VAL A 172 -13.35 -1.89 4.58
N ILE A 173 -13.36 -0.64 4.09
CA ILE A 173 -14.54 0.24 4.18
C ILE A 173 -15.79 -0.42 3.57
N HIS A 174 -15.66 -0.97 2.35
CA HIS A 174 -16.77 -1.64 1.66
C HIS A 174 -17.29 -2.84 2.46
N ARG A 175 -16.39 -3.68 2.97
CA ARG A 175 -16.75 -4.88 3.75
C ARG A 175 -17.55 -4.52 5.01
N TYR A 176 -17.16 -3.48 5.73
CA TYR A 176 -17.89 -3.05 6.92
C TYR A 176 -19.20 -2.35 6.56
N SER A 177 -19.24 -1.60 5.46
CA SER A 177 -20.48 -1.05 4.91
C SER A 177 -21.50 -2.16 4.63
N ASP A 178 -21.09 -3.24 3.94
CA ASP A 178 -21.93 -4.39 3.64
C ASP A 178 -22.39 -5.12 4.92
N LYS A 179 -21.47 -5.31 5.88
CA LYS A 179 -21.77 -5.94 7.17
C LYS A 179 -22.83 -5.16 7.94
N ILE A 180 -22.71 -3.83 8.00
CA ILE A 180 -23.67 -2.94 8.65
C ILE A 180 -25.04 -3.01 7.94
N GLU A 181 -25.06 -2.97 6.61
CA GLU A 181 -26.30 -3.09 5.84
C GLU A 181 -26.98 -4.44 6.07
N LEU A 182 -26.23 -5.54 6.05
CA LEU A 182 -26.75 -6.89 6.29
C LEU A 182 -27.35 -7.03 7.68
N GLU A 183 -26.66 -6.57 8.73
CA GLU A 183 -27.16 -6.63 10.11
C GLU A 183 -28.41 -5.77 10.29
N THR A 184 -28.49 -4.62 9.61
CA THR A 184 -29.68 -3.76 9.60
C THR A 184 -30.86 -4.46 8.91
N ASN A 185 -30.62 -5.09 7.75
CA ASN A 185 -31.66 -5.72 6.93
C ASN A 185 -32.14 -7.08 7.49
N GLN A 186 -31.26 -7.89 8.10
CA GLN A 186 -31.65 -9.16 8.72
C GLN A 186 -32.59 -8.95 9.92
N MET A 187 -32.47 -7.83 10.63
CA MET A 187 -33.42 -7.44 11.68
C MET A 187 -34.80 -7.05 11.13
N LEU A 188 -34.88 -6.58 9.87
CA LEU A 188 -36.14 -6.23 9.21
C LEU A 188 -36.84 -7.46 8.58
N ALA A 189 -36.10 -8.54 8.29
CA ALA A 189 -36.61 -9.74 7.63
C ALA A 189 -37.17 -10.82 8.60
N SER A 190 -37.04 -10.62 9.91
CA SER A 190 -37.60 -11.51 10.94
C SER A 190 -39.03 -11.09 11.32
N ASP A 191 -39.97 -11.09 10.37
CA ASP A 191 -41.39 -10.79 10.67
C ASP A 191 -42.32 -11.88 10.09
N GLY A 192 -42.41 -12.97 10.85
CA GLY A 192 -43.33 -14.07 10.66
C GLY A 192 -43.88 -14.61 11.99
N ASP A 193 -43.90 -13.81 13.06
CA ASP A 193 -44.87 -13.88 14.16
C ASP A 193 -44.52 -12.77 15.16
N GLY A 194 -45.53 -12.01 15.58
CA GLY A 194 -45.36 -10.66 16.10
C GLY A 194 -44.33 -10.49 17.23
N VAL A 195 -43.43 -9.52 17.07
CA VAL A 195 -42.62 -8.97 18.16
C VAL A 195 -42.55 -7.44 18.08
N MET A 196 -42.69 -6.85 19.25
CA MET A 196 -42.55 -5.43 19.52
C MET A 196 -41.13 -4.95 19.17
N LEU A 197 -41.02 -4.00 18.23
CA LEU A 197 -39.80 -3.25 17.97
C LEU A 197 -39.32 -2.64 19.29
N LEU A 198 -38.12 -3.01 19.76
CA LEU A 198 -37.41 -2.23 20.77
C LEU A 198 -36.65 -1.11 20.03
N PRO A 199 -37.08 0.16 20.13
CA PRO A 199 -36.31 1.26 19.59
C PRO A 199 -35.18 1.54 20.59
N GLY A 200 -33.95 1.10 20.33
CA GLY A 200 -32.89 1.42 21.29
C GLY A 200 -31.43 1.02 21.05
N ASN A 201 -31.10 0.00 20.25
CA ASN A 201 -29.71 -0.54 20.26
C ASN A 201 -28.98 -0.59 18.91
N ASN A 202 -29.65 -0.39 17.76
CA ASN A 202 -28.99 -0.61 16.45
C ASN A 202 -27.87 0.39 16.17
N ALA A 203 -28.09 1.65 16.54
CA ALA A 203 -27.14 2.72 16.24
C ALA A 203 -25.80 2.55 17.00
N ARG A 204 -25.84 2.03 18.24
CA ARG A 204 -24.63 1.75 19.02
C ARG A 204 -23.80 0.63 18.41
N ASN A 205 -24.45 -0.40 17.87
CA ASN A 205 -23.78 -1.49 17.17
C ASN A 205 -23.11 -1.00 15.87
N GLU A 206 -23.79 -0.14 15.10
CA GLU A 206 -23.18 0.46 13.89
C GLU A 206 -21.95 1.32 14.21
N TRP A 207 -22.01 2.07 15.32
CA TRP A 207 -20.86 2.85 15.79
C TRP A 207 -19.67 1.95 16.09
N GLU A 208 -19.87 0.89 16.87
CA GLU A 208 -18.83 -0.07 17.22
C GLU A 208 -18.22 -0.74 15.97
N LEU A 209 -19.05 -1.11 14.98
CA LEU A 209 -18.59 -1.64 13.70
C LEU A 209 -17.74 -0.65 12.88
N TRP A 210 -18.08 0.64 12.89
CA TRP A 210 -17.23 1.65 12.23
C TRP A 210 -15.91 1.87 12.98
N ILE A 211 -15.88 1.75 14.30
CA ILE A 211 -14.62 1.77 15.06
C ILE A 211 -13.75 0.57 14.69
N GLU A 212 -14.33 -0.63 14.66
CA GLU A 212 -13.63 -1.85 14.19
C GLU A 212 -13.06 -1.67 12.78
N CYS A 213 -13.83 -1.07 11.86
CA CYS A 213 -13.37 -0.74 10.51
C CYS A 213 -12.12 0.16 10.55
N ILE A 214 -12.14 1.24 11.34
CA ILE A 214 -11.02 2.19 11.46
C ILE A 214 -9.78 1.51 12.07
N GLU A 215 -9.99 0.66 13.08
CA GLU A 215 -8.91 -0.10 13.70
C GLU A 215 -8.29 -1.10 12.73
N GLU A 216 -9.09 -1.80 11.93
CA GLU A 216 -8.61 -2.71 10.90
C GLU A 216 -7.83 -1.96 9.80
N ILE A 217 -8.33 -0.81 9.34
CA ILE A 217 -7.61 0.06 8.40
C ILE A 217 -6.23 0.43 8.94
N ASN A 218 -6.15 0.83 10.21
CA ASN A 218 -4.89 1.19 10.85
C ASN A 218 -3.90 0.01 10.92
N VAL A 219 -4.39 -1.23 11.05
CA VAL A 219 -3.56 -2.44 11.09
C VAL A 219 -3.02 -2.80 9.70
N VAL A 220 -3.78 -2.57 8.63
CA VAL A 220 -3.38 -2.94 7.25
C VAL A 220 -2.58 -1.85 6.53
N GLY A 221 -2.43 -0.67 7.12
CA GLY A 221 -1.67 0.44 6.54
C GLY A 221 -0.15 0.31 6.69
N TYR A 222 0.58 0.92 5.76
CA TYR A 222 2.04 0.96 5.71
C TYR A 222 2.57 2.40 5.64
N THR A 223 3.78 2.66 6.13
CA THR A 223 4.38 4.01 6.11
C THR A 223 5.48 4.19 5.06
N THR A 224 6.03 3.10 4.52
CA THR A 224 7.20 3.14 3.66
C THR A 224 6.99 2.37 2.37
N LEU A 225 7.34 3.01 1.25
CA LEU A 225 7.35 2.43 -0.09
C LEU A 225 8.79 2.09 -0.50
N ILE A 226 8.99 0.88 -1.00
CA ILE A 226 10.22 0.43 -1.62
C ILE A 226 9.94 0.17 -3.09
N GLU A 227 10.58 0.93 -3.97
CA GLU A 227 10.50 0.76 -5.42
C GLU A 227 11.83 0.21 -5.94
N TYR A 228 11.73 -0.84 -6.75
CA TYR A 228 12.86 -1.44 -7.44
C TYR A 228 12.80 -1.06 -8.93
N SER A 229 13.96 -0.82 -9.53
CA SER A 229 14.06 -0.57 -10.98
C SER A 229 13.62 -1.76 -11.83
N ASP A 230 13.73 -2.98 -11.30
CA ASP A 230 13.21 -4.23 -11.84
C ASP A 230 12.67 -5.08 -10.67
N ALA A 231 11.60 -5.86 -10.87
CA ALA A 231 11.01 -6.67 -9.79
C ALA A 231 12.04 -7.65 -9.19
N PRO A 232 12.25 -7.70 -7.86
CA PRO A 232 13.28 -8.53 -7.24
C PRO A 232 13.04 -10.01 -7.53
N GLN A 233 14.09 -10.74 -7.91
CA GLN A 233 13.99 -12.18 -8.09
C GLN A 233 13.91 -12.87 -6.72
N ALA A 234 12.86 -13.65 -6.48
CA ALA A 234 12.81 -14.52 -5.31
C ALA A 234 13.99 -15.49 -5.38
N GLY A 235 14.97 -15.33 -4.49
CA GLY A 235 16.08 -16.26 -4.40
C GLY A 235 15.54 -17.66 -4.15
N SER A 236 15.89 -18.60 -5.02
CA SER A 236 15.77 -20.03 -4.73
C SER A 236 16.63 -20.32 -3.49
N ARG A 237 15.98 -20.44 -2.33
CA ARG A 237 16.60 -21.00 -1.12
C ARG A 237 16.99 -22.45 -1.36
#